data_AF-A0A3Q7T442-F1
#
_entry.id   AF-A0A3Q7T442-F1
#
_cell.length_a   1.000
_cell.length_b   1.000
_cell.length_c   1.000
_cell.angle_alpha   90.00
_cell.angle_beta   90.00
_cell.angle_gamma   90.00
#
_symmetry.space_group_name_H-M   'P 1'
#
loop_
_entity.id
_entity.type
_entity.pdbx_description
1 polymer ?
#
loop_
_entity_poly.entity_id
_entity_poly.type
_entity_poly.pdbx_seq_one_letter_code
_entity_poly.pdbx_strand_id
1 'polypeptide(L)'
;MLLTLEQEAKRQRLPMPSPERLEKVIDSMDALDKVVQEREDALRLLQTGQEKARPGAWRRDIFGRIIWHKFKQWPIPWYLNKRYNRKRFFAMPYVERFVRLRLEKHARIEARKKSLEKKKEKFLQEKFPHLSEAQKSSQV
;
A
#
# COMPACT_ATOMS: atom_id res chain seq x y z
N MET A 1 -16.23 -25.79 0.68
CA MET A 1 -15.81 -27.15 0.28
C MET A 1 -14.28 -27.28 0.18
N LEU A 2 -13.58 -26.43 -0.58
CA LEU A 2 -12.11 -26.54 -0.65
C LEU A 2 -11.40 -26.23 0.68
N LEU A 3 -11.84 -25.18 1.40
CA LEU A 3 -11.33 -24.86 2.74
C LEU A 3 -11.62 -25.97 3.78
N THR A 4 -12.77 -26.63 3.67
CA THR A 4 -13.11 -27.77 4.56
C THR A 4 -12.24 -28.98 4.26
N LEU A 5 -11.94 -29.23 2.98
CA LEU A 5 -11.04 -30.31 2.55
C LEU A 5 -9.60 -30.02 3.00
N GLU A 6 -9.14 -28.78 2.88
CA GLU A 6 -7.83 -28.35 3.37
C GLU A 6 -7.71 -28.56 4.88
N GLN A 7 -8.75 -28.19 5.63
CA GLN A 7 -8.79 -28.37 7.08
C GLN A 7 -8.81 -29.86 7.47
N GLU A 8 -9.54 -30.71 6.75
CA GLU A 8 -9.57 -32.15 7.00
C GLU A 8 -8.23 -32.81 6.63
N ALA A 9 -7.59 -32.41 5.53
CA ALA A 9 -6.25 -32.88 5.16
C ALA A 9 -5.21 -32.54 6.25
N LYS A 10 -5.26 -31.31 6.80
CA LYS A 10 -4.44 -30.91 7.97
C LYS A 10 -4.74 -31.76 9.20
N ARG A 11 -6.01 -32.02 9.50
CA ARG A 11 -6.44 -32.87 10.63
C ARG A 11 -5.90 -34.29 10.51
N GLN A 12 -5.97 -34.87 9.31
CA GLN A 12 -5.48 -36.22 9.02
C GLN A 12 -3.96 -36.26 8.75
N ARG A 13 -3.28 -35.11 8.76
CA ARG A 13 -1.83 -34.96 8.45
C ARG A 13 -1.45 -35.49 7.06
N LEU A 14 -2.39 -35.40 6.11
CA LEU A 14 -2.18 -35.78 4.72
C LEU A 14 -2.01 -34.52 3.85
N PRO A 15 -1.25 -34.61 2.75
CA PRO A 15 -1.21 -33.53 1.78
C PRO A 15 -2.57 -33.36 1.11
N MET A 16 -2.96 -32.11 0.86
CA MET A 16 -4.17 -31.81 0.10
C MET A 16 -4.02 -32.33 -1.33
N PRO A 17 -5.02 -33.02 -1.92
CA PRO A 17 -4.90 -33.63 -3.25
C PRO A 17 -4.60 -32.65 -4.39
N SER A 18 -5.08 -31.40 -4.29
CA SER A 18 -4.96 -30.40 -5.37
C SER A 18 -5.11 -28.98 -4.81
N PRO A 19 -4.05 -28.41 -4.20
CA PRO A 19 -4.11 -27.07 -3.62
C PRO A 19 -4.34 -25.98 -4.68
N GLU A 20 -3.85 -26.17 -5.90
CA GLU A 20 -4.02 -25.23 -7.02
C GLU A 20 -5.49 -24.89 -7.33
N ARG A 21 -6.44 -25.80 -7.02
CA ARG A 21 -7.87 -25.50 -7.20
C ARG A 21 -8.33 -24.39 -6.28
N LEU A 22 -7.80 -24.32 -5.06
CA LEU A 22 -8.14 -23.25 -4.12
C LEU A 22 -7.61 -21.91 -4.63
N GLU A 23 -6.36 -21.87 -5.09
CA GLU A 23 -5.74 -20.67 -5.67
C GLU A 23 -6.53 -20.15 -6.87
N LYS A 24 -6.85 -21.01 -7.85
CA LYS A 24 -7.64 -20.62 -9.03
C LYS A 24 -9.02 -20.08 -8.67
N VAL A 25 -9.67 -20.63 -7.64
CA VAL A 25 -10.96 -20.13 -7.16
C VAL A 25 -10.80 -18.78 -6.49
N ILE A 26 -9.76 -18.57 -5.67
CA ILE A 26 -9.47 -17.26 -5.05
C ILE A 26 -9.25 -16.21 -6.14
N ASP A 27 -8.37 -16.50 -7.11
CA ASP A 27 -8.09 -15.58 -8.22
C ASP A 27 -9.34 -15.25 -9.02
N SER A 28 -10.21 -16.24 -9.26
CA SER A 28 -11.47 -16.03 -9.97
C SER A 28 -12.45 -15.16 -9.17
N MET A 29 -12.51 -15.33 -7.85
CA MET A 29 -13.38 -14.52 -6.98
C MET A 29 -12.86 -13.08 -6.87
N ASP A 30 -11.54 -12.89 -6.76
CA ASP A 30 -10.91 -11.57 -6.73
C ASP A 30 -11.10 -10.84 -8.08
N ALA A 31 -11.00 -11.57 -9.21
CA ALA A 31 -11.26 -11.02 -10.53
C ALA A 31 -12.73 -10.57 -10.69
N LEU A 32 -13.68 -11.35 -10.16
CA LEU A 32 -15.10 -11.00 -10.16
C LEU A 32 -15.33 -9.72 -9.33
N ASP A 33 -14.82 -9.66 -8.10
CA ASP A 33 -14.95 -8.48 -7.22
C ASP A 33 -14.33 -7.24 -7.88
N LYS A 34 -13.16 -7.38 -8.52
CA LYS A 34 -12.53 -6.30 -9.28
C LYS A 34 -13.41 -5.76 -10.40
N VAL A 35 -14.01 -6.62 -11.22
CA VAL A 35 -14.90 -6.20 -12.31
C VAL A 35 -16.14 -5.47 -11.77
N VAL A 36 -16.67 -5.92 -10.64
CA VAL A 36 -17.81 -5.24 -9.98
C VAL A 36 -17.39 -3.86 -9.48
N GLN A 37 -16.24 -3.74 -8.81
CA GLN A 37 -15.70 -2.47 -8.32
C GLN A 37 -15.42 -1.47 -9.45
N GLU A 38 -14.83 -1.93 -10.57
CA GLU A 38 -14.57 -1.08 -11.74
C GLU A 38 -15.87 -0.48 -12.32
N ARG A 39 -16.94 -1.27 -12.40
CA ARG A 39 -18.25 -0.81 -12.87
C ARG A 39 -18.87 0.20 -11.91
N GLU A 40 -18.81 -0.07 -10.60
CA GLU A 40 -19.32 0.85 -9.57
C GLU A 40 -18.54 2.17 -9.57
N ASP A 41 -17.22 2.12 -9.69
CA ASP A 41 -16.36 3.29 -9.72
C ASP A 41 -16.64 4.16 -10.95
N ALA A 42 -16.80 3.54 -12.12
CA ALA A 42 -17.18 4.26 -13.35
C ALA A 42 -18.56 4.93 -13.19
N LEU A 43 -19.54 4.22 -12.63
CA LEU A 43 -20.87 4.77 -12.37
C LEU A 43 -20.82 5.95 -11.38
N ARG A 44 -20.07 5.80 -10.28
CA ARG A 44 -19.90 6.83 -9.26
C ARG A 44 -19.26 8.09 -9.81
N LEU A 45 -18.23 7.94 -10.65
CA LEU A 45 -17.56 9.06 -11.31
C LEU A 45 -18.51 9.82 -12.24
N LEU A 46 -19.36 9.12 -13.00
CA LEU A 46 -20.33 9.77 -13.89
C LEU A 46 -21.45 10.49 -13.12
N GLN A 47 -21.92 9.92 -12.01
CA GLN A 47 -23.05 10.48 -11.25
C GLN A 47 -22.64 11.57 -10.26
N THR A 48 -21.52 11.38 -9.54
CA THR A 48 -21.12 12.26 -8.42
C THR A 48 -19.77 12.93 -8.63
N GLY A 49 -18.97 12.48 -9.60
CA GLY A 49 -17.59 12.93 -9.80
C GLY A 49 -16.62 12.51 -8.69
N GLN A 50 -17.03 11.64 -7.76
CA GLN A 50 -16.21 11.26 -6.61
C GLN A 50 -15.36 10.03 -6.91
N GLU A 51 -14.04 10.16 -6.79
CA GLU A 51 -13.10 9.06 -7.01
C GLU A 51 -13.21 7.93 -5.97
N LYS A 52 -13.62 8.22 -4.73
CA LYS A 52 -13.61 7.24 -3.63
C LYS A 52 -15.01 7.00 -3.10
N ALA A 53 -15.41 5.73 -2.98
CA ALA A 53 -16.69 5.34 -2.37
C ALA A 53 -16.82 5.84 -0.93
N ARG A 54 -15.71 5.72 -0.16
CA ARG A 54 -15.67 6.10 1.24
C ARG A 54 -15.10 7.50 1.41
N PRO A 55 -15.87 8.43 2.02
CA PRO A 55 -15.37 9.78 2.32
C PRO A 55 -14.15 9.76 3.24
N GLY A 56 -13.25 10.71 3.01
CA GLY A 56 -12.09 10.95 3.85
C GLY A 56 -11.44 12.28 3.52
N ALA A 57 -10.49 12.67 4.37
CA ALA A 57 -9.75 13.91 4.18
C ALA A 57 -8.30 13.75 4.62
N TRP A 58 -7.40 14.50 3.98
CA TRP A 58 -6.03 14.65 4.42
C TRP A 58 -5.99 15.44 5.72
N ARG A 59 -5.38 14.87 6.77
CA ARG A 59 -5.23 15.52 8.07
C ARG A 59 -3.82 15.33 8.61
N ARG A 60 -3.41 16.25 9.49
CA ARG A 60 -2.20 16.08 10.30
C ARG A 60 -2.54 15.31 11.56
N ASP A 61 -1.77 14.28 11.86
CA ASP A 61 -1.84 13.59 13.14
C ASP A 61 -1.07 14.37 14.22
N ILE A 62 -1.22 13.97 15.49
CA ILE A 62 -0.50 14.56 16.64
C ILE A 62 1.02 14.56 16.41
N PHE A 63 1.52 13.55 15.68
CA PHE A 63 2.94 13.41 15.34
C PHE A 63 3.39 14.22 14.11
N GLY A 64 2.56 15.11 13.56
CA GLY A 64 2.93 15.95 12.41
C GLY A 64 2.98 15.21 11.07
N ARG A 65 2.39 14.01 11.01
CA ARG A 65 2.32 13.18 9.79
C ARG A 65 1.04 13.48 9.03
N ILE A 66 1.13 13.56 7.70
CA ILE A 66 -0.04 13.69 6.83
C ILE A 66 -0.62 12.29 6.64
N ILE A 67 -1.89 12.11 7.02
CA ILE A 67 -2.60 10.83 6.95
C ILE A 67 -3.96 11.04 6.27
N TRP A 68 -4.37 10.09 5.43
CA TRP A 68 -5.73 10.01 4.90
C TRP A 68 -6.69 9.51 5.99
N HIS A 69 -7.48 10.41 6.57
CA HIS A 69 -8.45 10.08 7.60
C HIS A 69 -9.77 9.61 6.96
N LYS A 70 -10.03 8.30 7.01
CA LYS A 70 -11.31 7.71 6.57
C LYS A 70 -12.43 8.06 7.55
N PHE A 71 -13.52 8.65 7.08
CA PHE A 71 -14.66 8.99 7.92
C PHE A 71 -15.41 7.73 8.39
N LYS A 72 -16.08 7.86 9.54
CA LYS A 72 -16.96 6.85 10.12
C LYS A 72 -18.36 7.43 10.15
N GLN A 73 -19.36 6.59 9.94
CA GLN A 73 -20.75 6.97 10.11
C GLN A 73 -21.04 7.13 11.61
N TRP A 74 -21.78 8.17 11.95
CA TRP A 74 -22.15 8.53 13.32
C TRP A 74 -23.59 9.04 13.34
N PRO A 75 -24.38 8.71 14.36
CA PRO A 75 -25.76 9.19 14.47
C PRO A 75 -25.86 10.66 14.91
N ILE A 76 -24.78 11.23 15.45
CA ILE A 76 -24.73 12.58 16.02
C ILE A 76 -23.63 13.39 15.31
N PRO A 77 -23.82 14.70 15.09
CA PRO A 77 -22.78 15.60 14.60
C PRO A 77 -21.47 15.55 15.41
N TRP A 78 -20.36 15.86 14.73
CA TRP A 78 -19.01 15.69 15.27
C TRP A 78 -18.75 16.53 16.54
N TYR A 79 -19.31 17.74 16.61
CA TYR A 79 -19.08 18.68 17.72
C TYR A 79 -19.72 18.24 19.04
N LEU A 80 -20.76 17.40 19.01
CA LEU A 80 -21.38 16.80 20.20
C LEU A 80 -20.70 15.49 20.61
N ASN A 81 -19.92 14.88 19.71
CA ASN A 81 -19.34 13.57 19.93
C ASN A 81 -18.08 13.67 20.81
N LYS A 82 -18.25 13.35 22.10
CA LYS A 82 -17.16 13.31 23.10
C LYS A 82 -15.99 12.41 22.69
N ARG A 83 -16.20 11.33 21.93
CA ARG A 83 -15.12 10.45 21.46
C ARG A 83 -14.35 11.07 20.30
N TYR A 84 -15.04 11.74 19.39
CA TYR A 84 -14.41 12.43 18.26
C TYR A 84 -13.60 13.65 18.74
N ASN A 85 -14.17 14.49 19.61
CA ASN A 85 -13.52 15.70 20.11
C ASN A 85 -12.24 15.44 20.92
N ARG A 86 -12.10 14.25 21.53
CA ARG A 86 -10.86 13.84 22.19
C ARG A 86 -9.71 13.59 21.21
N LYS A 87 -10.01 13.33 19.94
CA LYS A 87 -9.02 13.05 18.91
C LYS A 87 -8.48 14.37 18.36
N ARG A 88 -7.16 14.55 18.41
CA ARG A 88 -6.49 15.76 17.92
C ARG A 88 -5.99 15.54 16.50
N PHE A 89 -6.28 16.50 15.63
CA PHE A 89 -5.86 16.51 14.22
C PHE A 89 -4.90 17.66 13.91
N PHE A 90 -4.08 18.01 14.89
CA PHE A 90 -3.06 19.04 14.79
C PHE A 90 -1.82 18.56 15.54
N ALA A 91 -0.66 18.96 15.03
CA ALA A 91 0.62 18.73 15.68
C ALA A 91 1.06 20.01 16.40
N MET A 92 1.70 19.85 17.54
CA MET A 92 2.28 20.96 18.29
C MET A 92 3.69 21.30 17.77
N PRO A 93 4.18 22.53 17.96
CA PRO A 93 5.51 22.95 17.48
C PRO A 93 6.67 22.08 17.96
N TYR A 94 6.59 21.52 19.17
CA TYR A 94 7.64 20.64 19.70
C TYR A 94 7.85 19.35 18.88
N VAL A 95 6.91 19.00 18.00
CA VAL A 95 6.99 17.82 17.13
C VAL A 95 7.88 18.07 15.91
N GLU A 96 8.13 19.33 15.55
CA GLU A 96 8.87 19.71 14.33
C GLU A 96 10.29 19.14 14.32
N ARG A 97 10.98 19.14 15.47
CA ARG A 97 12.32 18.52 15.60
C ARG A 97 12.30 17.04 15.21
N PHE A 98 11.29 16.29 15.63
CA PHE A 98 11.17 14.88 15.31
C PHE A 98 10.79 14.64 13.85
N VAL A 99 9.96 15.52 13.28
CA VAL A 99 9.64 15.49 11.84
C VAL A 99 10.91 15.70 11.02
N ARG A 100 11.76 16.67 11.38
CA ARG A 100 13.05 16.93 10.72
C ARG A 100 13.98 15.71 10.81
N LEU A 101 14.19 15.17 12.01
CA LEU A 101 15.04 13.99 12.21
C LEU A 101 14.57 12.79 11.38
N ARG A 102 13.25 12.62 11.23
CA ARG A 102 12.69 11.56 10.38
C ARG A 102 13.00 11.79 8.89
N LEU A 103 12.91 13.03 8.41
CA LEU A 103 13.26 13.37 7.02
C LEU A 103 14.75 13.17 6.75
N GLU A 104 15.61 13.62 7.65
CA GLU A 104 17.07 13.39 7.57
C GLU A 104 17.40 11.89 7.54
N LYS A 105 16.74 11.09 8.37
CA LYS A 105 16.90 9.63 8.36
C LYS A 105 16.50 9.02 7.02
N HIS A 106 15.37 9.45 6.44
CA HIS A 106 14.92 8.97 5.14
C HIS A 106 15.93 9.31 4.04
N ALA A 107 16.41 10.56 4.01
CA ALA A 107 17.41 11.00 3.04
C ALA A 107 18.73 10.21 3.13
N ARG A 108 19.19 9.88 4.35
CA ARG A 108 20.38 9.03 4.55
C ARG A 108 20.17 7.61 4.04
N ILE A 109 18.99 7.03 4.27
CA ILE A 109 18.66 5.68 3.77
C ILE A 109 18.64 5.67 2.24
N GLU A 110 17.99 6.65 1.62
CA GLU A 110 17.97 6.79 0.16
C GLU A 110 19.37 6.98 -0.43
N ALA A 111 20.20 7.83 0.17
CA ALA A 111 21.57 8.06 -0.29
C ALA A 111 22.40 6.76 -0.24
N ARG A 112 22.27 5.97 0.83
CA ARG A 112 22.94 4.67 0.94
C ARG A 112 22.44 3.68 -0.11
N LYS A 113 21.12 3.63 -0.35
CA LYS A 113 20.52 2.78 -1.39
C LYS A 113 21.06 3.12 -2.77
N LYS A 114 21.03 4.40 -3.15
CA LYS A 114 21.57 4.90 -4.43
C LYS A 114 23.07 4.62 -4.59
N SER A 115 23.85 4.78 -3.51
CA SER A 115 25.28 4.48 -3.53
C SER A 115 25.54 2.98 -3.75
N LEU A 116 24.74 2.12 -3.10
CA LEU A 116 24.84 0.67 -3.24
C LEU A 116 24.42 0.19 -4.63
N GLU A 117 23.36 0.76 -5.21
CA GLU A 117 22.94 0.50 -6.59
C GLU A 117 24.06 0.84 -7.58
N LYS A 118 24.64 2.05 -7.48
CA LYS A 118 25.79 2.45 -8.32
C LYS A 118 27.00 1.54 -8.16
N LYS A 119 27.29 1.06 -6.94
CA LYS A 119 28.38 0.11 -6.69
C LYS A 119 28.10 -1.25 -7.33
N LYS A 120 26.86 -1.73 -7.26
CA LYS A 120 26.44 -2.98 -7.91
C LYS A 120 26.51 -2.88 -9.43
N GLU A 121 26.08 -1.75 -10.00
CA GLU A 121 26.19 -1.48 -11.43
C GLU A 121 27.64 -1.49 -11.91
N LYS A 122 28.54 -0.80 -11.20
CA LYS A 122 29.98 -0.82 -11.51
C LYS A 122 30.55 -2.23 -11.45
N PHE A 123 30.27 -2.97 -10.38
CA PHE A 123 30.72 -4.35 -10.23
C PHE A 123 30.16 -5.29 -11.31
N LEU A 124 28.92 -5.06 -11.76
CA LEU A 124 28.31 -5.82 -12.84
C LEU A 124 29.00 -5.51 -14.19
N GLN A 125 29.32 -4.25 -14.46
CA GLN A 125 30.07 -3.82 -15.64
C GLN A 125 31.48 -4.42 -15.68
N GLU A 126 32.17 -4.49 -14.52
CA GLU A 126 33.48 -5.13 -14.41
C GLU A 126 33.43 -6.63 -14.71
N LYS A 127 32.41 -7.34 -14.24
CA LYS A 127 32.25 -8.79 -14.47
C LYS A 127 31.75 -9.13 -15.87
N PHE A 128 30.88 -8.29 -16.43
CA PHE A 128 30.24 -8.50 -17.72
C PHE A 128 30.43 -7.27 -18.62
N PRO A 129 31.64 -7.08 -19.18
CA PRO A 129 31.99 -5.88 -19.95
C PRO A 129 31.13 -5.70 -21.21
N HIS A 130 30.64 -6.78 -21.83
CA HIS A 130 29.74 -6.74 -22.98
C HIS A 130 28.38 -6.06 -22.68
N LEU A 131 27.93 -6.05 -21.40
CA LEU A 131 26.71 -5.32 -21.01
C LEU A 131 26.88 -3.80 -21.16
N SER A 132 28.12 -3.30 -21.07
CA SER A 132 28.42 -1.87 -21.26
C SER A 132 28.35 -1.44 -22.72
N GLU A 133 28.58 -2.36 -23.66
CA GLU A 133 28.50 -2.12 -25.10
C GLU A 133 27.04 -2.09 -25.57
N ALA A 134 26.22 -3.03 -25.09
CA ALA A 134 24.79 -3.08 -25.38
C ALA A 134 24.02 -1.84 -24.90
N GLN A 135 24.40 -1.26 -23.74
CA GLN A 135 23.81 -0.01 -23.25
C GLN A 135 24.17 1.22 -24.10
N LYS A 136 25.37 1.24 -24.70
CA LYS A 136 25.82 2.33 -25.58
C LYS A 136 25.18 2.25 -26.96
N SER A 137 24.96 1.05 -27.50
CA SER A 137 24.27 0.86 -28.79
C SER A 137 22.77 1.16 -28.74
N SER A 138 22.13 1.09 -27.57
CA SER A 138 20.70 1.41 -27.40
C SER A 138 20.41 2.91 -27.18
N GLN A 139 21.44 3.75 -27.04
CA GLN A 139 21.32 5.20 -26.86
C GLN A 139 21.58 6.00 -28.15
N VAL A 140 21.88 5.32 -29.26
CA VAL A 140 21.96 5.87 -30.63
C VAL A 140 20.64 5.56 -31.33
#